data_AF-A0AAU5LXI1-F1
#
_entry.id   AF-A0AAU5LXI1-F1
#
_cell.length_a   1.000
_cell.length_b   1.000
_cell.length_c   1.000
_cell.angle_alpha   90.00
_cell.angle_beta   90.00
_cell.angle_gamma   90.00
#
_symmetry.space_group_name_H-M   'P 1'
#
loop_
_entity.id
_entity.type
_entity.pdbx_description
1 polymer ?
#
loop_
_entity_poly.entity_id
_entity_poly.type
_entity_poly.pdbx_seq_one_letter_code
_entity_poly.pdbx_strand_id
1 'polypeptide(L)' 'MADKKTVKVSRQAVELARLHVEAARRAGRKPDAGVARIASARPENGGSAPAPA' A
#
# COMPACT_ATOMS: atom_id res chain seq x y z
N MET A 1 21.34 12.89 14.66
CA MET A 1 19.97 12.42 14.90
C MET A 1 19.39 12.05 13.54
N ALA A 2 19.18 10.77 13.26
CA ALA A 2 18.59 10.33 11.99
C ALA A 2 17.09 10.57 12.04
N ASP A 3 16.62 11.65 11.43
CA ASP A 3 15.20 11.86 11.16
C ASP A 3 14.67 10.67 10.37
N LYS A 4 14.01 9.75 11.07
CA LYS A 4 13.24 8.68 10.48
C LYS A 4 12.10 9.35 9.74
N LYS A 5 12.35 9.65 8.46
CA LYS A 5 11.39 10.25 7.53
C LYS A 5 10.28 9.23 7.31
N THR A 6 9.29 9.22 8.21
CA THR A 6 8.10 8.39 8.09
C THR A 6 7.41 8.79 6.80
N VAL A 7 7.58 7.97 5.75
CA VAL A 7 6.99 8.20 4.44
C VAL A 7 5.50 7.98 4.58
N LYS A 8 4.75 9.06 4.77
CA LYS A 8 3.28 9.04 4.78
C LYS A 8 2.81 8.54 3.42
N VAL A 9 2.15 7.39 3.39
CA VAL A 9 1.57 6.85 2.16
C VAL A 9 0.30 7.62 1.86
N SER A 10 0.35 8.51 0.87
CA SER A 10 -0.81 9.29 0.43
C SER A 10 -1.95 8.37 -0.03
N ARG A 11 -3.20 8.72 0.29
CA ARG A 11 -4.40 7.99 -0.15
C ARG A 11 -4.41 7.71 -1.66
N GLN A 12 -4.01 8.69 -2.46
CA GLN A 12 -3.88 8.53 -3.92
C GLN A 12 -2.90 7.42 -4.32
N ALA A 13 -1.79 7.27 -3.59
CA ALA A 13 -0.82 6.21 -3.85
C ALA A 13 -1.39 4.81 -3.53
N VAL A 14 -2.19 4.70 -2.48
CA VAL A 14 -2.90 3.45 -2.14
C VAL A 14 -3.92 3.08 -3.22
N GLU A 15 -4.73 4.04 -3.68
CA GLU A 15 -5.73 3.78 -4.74
C GLU A 15 -5.06 3.38 -6.05
N LEU A 16 -3.98 4.05 -6.43
CA LEU A 16 -3.18 3.69 -7.60
C LEU A 16 -2.59 2.28 -7.45
N ALA A 17 -2.04 1.94 -6.29
CA ALA A 17 -1.47 0.61 -6.04
C ALA A 17 -2.53 -0.50 -6.11
N ARG A 18 -3.74 -0.26 -5.61
CA ARG A 18 -4.87 -1.22 -5.72
C ARG A 18 -5.25 -1.47 -7.17
N LEU A 19 -5.32 -0.42 -7.99
CA LEU A 19 -5.56 -0.55 -9.43
C LEU A 19 -4.51 -1.41 -10.12
N HIS A 20 -3.23 -1.24 -9.79
CA HIS A 20 -2.15 -2.05 -10.34
C HIS A 20 -2.22 -3.51 -9.88
N VAL A 21 -2.61 -3.77 -8.62
CA VAL A 21 -2.81 -5.13 -8.11
C VAL A 21 -3.93 -5.85 -8.86
N GLU A 22 -5.06 -5.17 -9.05
CA GLU A 22 -6.21 -5.72 -9.76
C GLU A 22 -5.92 -5.92 -11.26
N ALA A 23 -5.19 -4.99 -11.89
CA ALA A 23 -4.74 -5.15 -13.28
C ALA A 23 -3.78 -6.35 -13.43
N ALA A 24 -2.83 -6.52 -12.50
CA ALA A 24 -1.92 -7.66 -12.50
C ALA A 24 -2.68 -8.98 -12.32
N ARG A 25 -3.62 -9.04 -11.37
CA ARG A 25 -4.49 -10.22 -11.16
C ARG A 25 -5.32 -10.55 -12.39
N ARG A 26 -5.94 -9.56 -13.02
CA ARG A 26 -6.69 -9.73 -14.28
C ARG A 26 -5.81 -10.24 -15.41
N ALA A 27 -4.57 -9.80 -15.47
CA ALA A 27 -3.58 -10.28 -16.44
C ALA A 27 -2.98 -11.65 -16.07
N GLY A 28 -3.42 -12.31 -15.00
CA GLY A 28 -2.87 -13.58 -14.52
C GLY A 28 -1.43 -13.46 -13.99
N ARG A 29 -0.97 -12.24 -13.68
CA ARG A 29 0.38 -11.97 -13.16
C ARG A 29 0.34 -11.63 -11.68
N LYS A 30 1.43 -11.95 -10.98
CA LYS A 30 1.59 -11.55 -9.58
C LYS A 30 1.89 -10.05 -9.50
N PRO A 31 1.18 -9.30 -8.65
CA PRO A 31 1.51 -7.91 -8.41
C PRO A 31 2.87 -7.78 -7.72
N ASP A 32 3.55 -6.68 -7.98
CA ASP A 32 4.83 -6.37 -7.34
C ASP A 32 4.66 -6.31 -5.80
N ALA A 33 5.63 -6.85 -5.07
CA ALA A 33 5.55 -6.94 -3.61
C ALA A 33 5.49 -5.56 -2.94
N GLY A 34 6.14 -4.55 -3.49
CA GLY A 34 6.07 -3.17 -3.00
C GLY A 34 4.68 -2.57 -3.25
N VAL A 35 4.13 -2.78 -4.45
CA VAL A 35 2.79 -2.33 -4.81
C VAL A 35 1.72 -3.03 -3.97
N ALA A 36 1.85 -4.34 -3.74
CA ALA A 36 0.94 -5.08 -2.88
C ALA A 36 0.95 -4.56 -1.44
N ARG A 37 2.14 -4.25 -0.88
CA ARG A 37 2.25 -3.64 0.46
C ARG A 37 1.57 -2.28 0.52
N ILE A 38 1.75 -1.43 -0.49
CA ILE A 38 1.12 -0.10 -0.56
C ILE A 38 -0.41 -0.24 -0.73
N ALA A 39 -0.88 -1.17 -1.57
CA ALA A 39 -2.31 -1.43 -1.78
C ALA A 39 -3.01 -1.93 -0.51
N SER A 40 -2.30 -2.72 0.31
CA SER A 40 -2.74 -3.17 1.63
C SER A 40 -2.57 -2.14 2.74
N ALA A 41 -1.81 -1.06 2.50
CA ALA A 41 -1.63 -0.02 3.50
C ALA A 41 -2.98 0.69 3.71
N ARG A 42 -3.37 0.86 4.98
CA ARG A 42 -4.47 1.75 5.33
C ARG A 42 -3.93 3.18 5.22
N PRO A 43 -4.41 4.01 4.28
CA PRO A 43 -4.01 5.41 4.26
C PRO A 43 -4.50 6.05 5.55
N GLU A 44 -3.55 6.54 6.35
CA GLU A 44 -3.83 7.07 7.67
C GLU A 44 -4.57 8.40 7.54
N ASN A 45 -5.89 8.36 7.62
CA ASN A 45 -6.68 9.45 8.17
C ASN A 45 -7.19 8.99 9.55
N GLY A 46 -6.26 8.86 10.50
CA GLY A 46 -6.54 8.42 11.87
C GLY A 46 -6.93 6.94 11.98
N GLY A 47 -6.13 6.19 12.73
CA GLY A 47 -6.51 4.88 13.23
C GLY A 47 -5.65 3.75 12.69
N SER A 48 -4.83 3.23 13.61
CA SER A 48 -4.28 1.88 13.65
C SER A 48 -5.13 0.88 12.84
N ALA A 49 -4.55 0.26 11.83
CA ALA A 49 -5.00 -1.05 11.35
C ALA A 49 -4.10 -2.11 11.99
N PRO A 50 -4.66 -3.21 12.52
CA PRO A 50 -3.92 -4.15 13.32
C PRO A 50 -2.92 -4.92 12.46
N ALA A 51 -1.77 -5.22 13.06
CA ALA A 51 -0.84 -6.22 12.54
C ALA A 51 -1.53 -7.61 12.55
N PRO A 52 -1.28 -8.46 11.54
CA PRO A 52 -1.80 -9.83 11.55
C PRO A 52 -1.20 -10.59 12.76
N ALA A 53 -2.07 -11.25 13.52
CA ALA A 53 -1.73 -12.19 14.59
C ALA A 53 -1.43 -13.58 14.03
#